data_AF-A0A094JLJ6-F1
#
_entry.id   AF-A0A094JLJ6-F1
#
_cell.length_a   1.000
_cell.length_b   1.000
_cell.length_c   1.000
_cell.angle_alpha   90.00
_cell.angle_beta   90.00
_cell.angle_gamma   90.00
#
_symmetry.space_group_name_H-M   'P 1'
#
loop_
_entity.id
_entity.type
_entity.pdbx_description
1 polymer ?
#
loop_
_entity_poly.entity_id
_entity_poly.type
_entity_poly.pdbx_seq_one_letter_code
_entity_poly.pdbx_strand_id
1 'polypeptide(L)'
;MTLKGLKLLLVSCCLLALTGCFDSTTKFDLTTQQAEVITIHHDPKKSNFRGPNEGCEKRGGEFTTLANGDTECRLQGPFQLSEWLAEGEVSMPQLSTGRKMKHRNMPISIKAVDEHTLSLSLNTARTLKELKDYFLPKDNNSSMQGVMLELLRREAGEGGLTLEFVADKVLSSNGEIGADGKSVRFFVPLTAVINEQNQLPAQFTAKLEVNNMPTAAPQSVDNHSVSANNKSNPQGALTPRYLSGGDEAGQLVAPYAVQDAQQKQALLNAFATPAAQQWLVLNVKLAVNDALDNVSIDAVAMTMNGDVSYQVADAANARQAVLQLQQAMTAQGLAWHKVKMTIMQTGDILLEPVK
;
A
#
# COMPACT_ATOMS: atom_id res chain seq x y z
N MET A 1 -19.13 29.37 -6.28
CA MET A 1 -19.28 27.94 -5.91
C MET A 1 -17.90 27.29 -5.89
N THR A 2 -17.30 27.13 -4.71
CA THR A 2 -15.97 26.51 -4.54
C THR A 2 -16.16 25.08 -4.07
N LEU A 3 -15.90 24.10 -4.94
CA LEU A 3 -15.69 22.70 -4.54
C LEU A 3 -14.31 22.60 -3.86
N LYS A 4 -14.30 22.46 -2.54
CA LYS A 4 -13.18 21.89 -1.78
C LYS A 4 -13.67 20.58 -1.16
N GLY A 5 -13.24 19.47 -1.72
CA GLY A 5 -13.55 18.12 -1.24
C GLY A 5 -12.79 17.10 -2.08
N LEU A 6 -12.43 15.95 -1.47
CA LEU A 6 -11.60 14.83 -1.95
C LEU A 6 -10.07 15.03 -1.74
N LYS A 7 -9.30 14.08 -1.20
CA LYS A 7 -9.56 12.66 -0.93
C LYS A 7 -8.60 12.09 0.11
N LEU A 8 -9.12 11.09 0.81
CA LEU A 8 -8.68 10.41 2.02
C LEU A 8 -7.99 9.08 1.56
N LEU A 9 -6.65 8.95 1.62
CA LEU A 9 -5.90 7.69 1.38
C LEU A 9 -5.42 7.01 2.67
N LEU A 10 -6.07 5.91 3.10
CA LEU A 10 -5.51 4.98 4.11
C LEU A 10 -4.43 4.16 3.44
N VAL A 11 -3.22 4.73 3.33
CA VAL A 11 -2.04 3.94 2.96
C VAL A 11 -0.83 4.56 3.64
N SER A 12 -0.72 4.32 4.94
CA SER A 12 0.59 4.20 5.55
C SER A 12 0.54 3.15 6.68
N CYS A 13 -0.23 2.09 6.45
CA CYS A 13 0.41 0.80 6.61
C CYS A 13 1.31 0.67 5.38
N CYS A 14 2.57 0.48 5.69
CA CYS A 14 3.65 0.02 4.86
C CYS A 14 3.34 -1.40 4.29
N LEU A 15 2.13 -1.62 3.75
CA LEU A 15 1.70 -2.81 3.03
C LEU A 15 2.32 -2.77 1.64
N LEU A 16 3.48 -3.40 1.59
CA LEU A 16 4.20 -3.83 0.40
C LEU A 16 3.21 -4.39 -0.62
N ALA A 17 3.43 -4.10 -1.90
CA ALA A 17 2.82 -4.72 -3.08
C ALA A 17 1.99 -5.99 -2.75
N LEU A 18 0.70 -5.79 -2.52
CA LEU A 18 -0.22 -6.81 -2.04
C LEU A 18 -0.51 -7.86 -3.11
N THR A 19 0.26 -8.94 -3.05
CA THR A 19 -0.15 -10.26 -3.57
C THR A 19 0.17 -11.40 -2.60
N GLY A 20 0.48 -11.11 -1.32
CA GLY A 20 0.87 -12.17 -0.36
C GLY A 20 0.68 -11.90 1.14
N CYS A 21 0.26 -10.71 1.58
CA CYS A 21 -0.04 -10.44 2.99
C CYS A 21 -1.56 -10.44 3.17
N PHE A 22 -2.12 -11.52 3.68
CA PHE A 22 -3.58 -11.61 3.87
C PHE A 22 -4.00 -11.61 5.35
N ASP A 23 -3.03 -11.67 6.27
CA ASP A 23 -3.24 -11.55 7.70
C ASP A 23 -2.34 -10.46 8.30
N SER A 24 -2.98 -9.49 8.96
CA SER A 24 -2.30 -8.42 9.68
C SER A 24 -2.91 -8.26 11.07
N THR A 25 -2.06 -8.26 12.08
CA THR A 25 -2.44 -7.96 13.46
C THR A 25 -1.77 -6.67 13.88
N THR A 26 -2.57 -5.68 14.26
CA THR A 26 -2.08 -4.49 14.95
C THR A 26 -2.48 -4.55 16.40
N LYS A 27 -1.49 -4.63 17.29
CA LYS A 27 -1.65 -4.68 18.73
C LYS A 27 -1.28 -3.34 19.34
N PHE A 28 -2.13 -2.81 20.21
CA PHE A 28 -1.90 -1.61 20.98
C PHE A 28 -1.91 -1.94 22.46
N ASP A 29 -0.77 -1.81 23.11
CA ASP A 29 -0.67 -1.90 24.56
C ASP A 29 -0.89 -0.50 25.16
N LEU A 30 -2.09 -0.30 25.71
CA LEU A 30 -2.49 0.97 26.33
C LEU A 30 -1.78 1.21 27.67
N THR A 31 -1.23 0.17 28.29
CA THR A 31 -0.53 0.26 29.58
C THR A 31 0.92 0.73 29.41
N THR A 32 1.57 0.31 28.32
CA THR A 32 2.95 0.68 27.99
C THR A 32 3.07 1.71 26.87
N GLN A 33 1.94 2.05 26.23
CA GLN A 33 1.85 2.92 25.06
C GLN A 33 2.76 2.47 23.89
N GLN A 34 2.84 1.16 23.70
CA GLN A 34 3.55 0.52 22.58
C GLN A 34 2.55 -0.04 21.58
N ALA A 35 2.79 0.24 20.30
CA ALA A 35 2.10 -0.39 19.20
C ALA A 35 3.01 -1.42 18.54
N GLU A 36 2.43 -2.53 18.15
CA GLU A 36 3.08 -3.58 17.39
C GLU A 36 2.21 -3.93 16.18
N VAL A 37 2.85 -4.05 15.02
CA VAL A 37 2.22 -4.46 13.76
C VAL A 37 2.91 -5.73 13.32
N ILE A 38 2.13 -6.80 13.18
CA ILE A 38 2.57 -8.08 12.69
C ILE A 38 1.88 -8.32 11.36
N THR A 39 2.66 -8.62 10.33
CA THR A 39 2.16 -8.98 9.00
C THR A 39 2.70 -10.34 8.63
N ILE A 40 1.81 -11.26 8.26
CA ILE A 40 2.16 -12.61 7.85
C ILE A 40 2.06 -12.70 6.33
N HIS A 41 3.11 -13.21 5.72
CA HIS A 41 3.16 -13.51 4.29
C HIS A 41 3.14 -15.02 4.09
N HIS A 42 2.15 -15.50 3.36
CA HIS A 42 2.03 -16.91 3.01
C HIS A 42 2.81 -17.20 1.72
N ASP A 43 3.64 -18.24 1.74
CA ASP A 43 4.44 -18.74 0.60
C ASP A 43 5.40 -17.69 -0.06
N PRO A 44 6.58 -17.43 0.53
CA PRO A 44 7.56 -16.48 -0.02
C PRO A 44 8.15 -16.92 -1.37
N LYS A 45 7.94 -18.17 -1.81
CA LYS A 45 8.48 -18.71 -3.07
C LYS A 45 7.60 -18.43 -4.28
N LYS A 46 6.32 -18.09 -4.10
CA LYS A 46 5.40 -17.78 -5.20
C LYS A 46 5.28 -16.29 -5.51
N SER A 47 5.76 -15.41 -4.64
CA SER A 47 5.79 -13.98 -4.94
C SER A 47 7.04 -13.65 -5.76
N ASN A 48 6.88 -13.44 -7.07
CA ASN A 48 7.92 -12.88 -7.96
C ASN A 48 8.31 -11.40 -7.63
N PHE A 49 7.97 -10.93 -6.42
CA PHE A 49 8.28 -9.60 -5.91
C PHE A 49 9.50 -9.69 -4.99
N ARG A 50 10.30 -8.60 -4.91
CA ARG A 50 11.46 -8.49 -3.99
C ARG A 50 11.08 -9.08 -2.64
N GLY A 51 11.89 -10.02 -2.14
CA GLY A 51 11.55 -10.80 -0.95
C GLY A 51 11.09 -9.90 0.20
N PRO A 52 10.08 -10.33 0.99
CA PRO A 52 9.48 -9.54 2.08
C PRO A 52 10.52 -9.00 3.08
N ASN A 53 11.67 -9.67 3.16
CA ASN A 53 12.86 -9.36 3.95
C ASN A 53 13.38 -7.92 3.75
N GLU A 54 13.46 -7.43 2.51
CA GLU A 54 14.08 -6.11 2.23
C GLU A 54 13.23 -4.93 2.71
N GLY A 55 11.91 -5.10 2.82
CA GLY A 55 10.99 -4.04 3.23
C GLY A 55 10.88 -3.90 4.74
N CYS A 56 10.94 -5.02 5.46
CA CYS A 56 10.74 -5.07 6.91
C CYS A 56 11.91 -4.43 7.67
N GLU A 57 13.13 -4.95 7.44
CA GLU A 57 14.34 -4.51 8.15
C GLU A 57 14.68 -3.04 7.84
N LYS A 58 14.50 -2.59 6.59
CA LYS A 58 14.72 -1.19 6.20
C LYS A 58 13.79 -0.20 6.93
N ARG A 59 12.67 -0.68 7.48
CA ARG A 59 11.72 0.12 8.26
C ARG A 59 11.93 -0.03 9.78
N GLY A 60 13.03 -0.67 10.18
CA GLY A 60 13.34 -0.97 11.58
C GLY A 60 12.54 -2.14 12.15
N GLY A 61 11.94 -2.97 11.30
CA GLY A 61 11.20 -4.16 11.71
C GLY A 61 12.06 -5.40 11.85
N GLU A 62 11.56 -6.36 12.62
CA GLU A 62 12.13 -7.69 12.77
C GLU A 62 11.44 -8.66 11.82
N PHE A 63 12.23 -9.41 11.06
CA PHE A 63 11.74 -10.39 10.10
C PHE A 63 12.02 -11.81 10.61
N THR A 64 10.99 -12.66 10.68
CA THR A 64 11.11 -14.04 11.17
C THR A 64 10.48 -15.00 10.17
N THR A 65 11.15 -16.11 9.88
CA THR A 65 10.55 -17.22 9.12
C THR A 65 9.98 -18.25 10.10
N LEU A 66 8.70 -18.54 9.97
CA LEU A 66 7.97 -19.48 10.82
C LEU A 66 8.23 -20.93 10.36
N ALA A 67 8.02 -21.89 11.27
CA ALA A 67 8.27 -23.31 11.02
C ALA A 67 7.41 -23.91 9.89
N ASN A 68 6.23 -23.31 9.64
CA ASN A 68 5.34 -23.68 8.54
C ASN A 68 5.79 -23.12 7.17
N GLY A 69 6.87 -22.35 7.12
CA GLY A 69 7.40 -21.71 5.92
C GLY A 69 6.82 -20.33 5.61
N ASP A 70 5.87 -19.83 6.42
CA ASP A 70 5.40 -18.46 6.33
C ASP A 70 6.47 -17.48 6.84
N THR A 71 6.35 -16.23 6.45
CA THR A 71 7.26 -15.18 6.92
C THR A 71 6.50 -14.08 7.62
N GLU A 72 6.96 -13.73 8.81
CA GLU A 72 6.42 -12.68 9.67
C GLU A 72 7.30 -11.43 9.59
N CYS A 73 6.69 -10.27 9.36
CA CYS A 73 7.32 -8.98 9.59
C CYS A 73 6.66 -8.28 10.78
N ARG A 74 7.47 -7.95 11.77
CA ARG A 74 7.08 -7.29 13.02
C ARG A 74 7.66 -5.89 13.09
N LEU A 75 6.80 -4.90 13.26
CA LEU A 75 7.19 -3.50 13.43
C LEU A 75 6.66 -3.00 14.78
N GLN A 76 7.51 -2.37 15.58
CA GLN A 76 7.14 -1.84 16.89
C GLN A 76 7.43 -0.34 16.98
N GLY A 77 6.61 0.39 17.72
CA GLY A 77 6.89 1.79 18.03
C GLY A 77 5.95 2.38 19.08
N PRO A 78 6.36 3.49 19.71
CA PRO A 78 5.55 4.16 20.72
C PRO A 78 4.39 4.93 20.09
N PHE A 79 3.28 5.07 20.81
CA PHE A 79 2.22 6.04 20.53
C PHE A 79 1.95 6.91 21.78
N GLN A 80 1.10 7.93 21.64
CA GLN A 80 0.69 8.77 22.77
C GLN A 80 -0.82 8.70 22.94
N LEU A 81 -1.26 8.10 24.04
CA LEU A 81 -2.69 7.96 24.35
C LEU A 81 -3.37 9.32 24.56
N SER A 82 -2.63 10.33 25.04
CA SER A 82 -3.11 11.70 25.20
C SER A 82 -3.46 12.36 23.86
N GLU A 83 -2.67 12.09 22.81
CA GLU A 83 -2.92 12.59 21.46
C GLU A 83 -4.20 11.97 20.90
N TRP A 84 -4.36 10.65 21.04
CA TRP A 84 -5.57 9.96 20.59
C TRP A 84 -6.83 10.44 21.30
N LEU A 85 -6.75 10.69 22.61
CA LEU A 85 -7.85 11.24 23.38
C LEU A 85 -8.20 12.67 22.96
N ALA A 86 -7.20 13.49 22.61
CA ALA A 86 -7.41 14.84 22.10
C ALA A 86 -8.00 14.84 20.68
N GLU A 87 -7.59 13.91 19.83
CA GLU A 87 -8.09 13.74 18.46
C GLU A 87 -9.47 13.03 18.41
N GLY A 88 -9.78 12.23 19.43
CA GLY A 88 -10.99 11.40 19.51
C GLY A 88 -10.95 10.16 18.61
N GLU A 89 -9.82 9.90 17.96
CA GLU A 89 -9.61 8.75 17.08
C GLU A 89 -8.22 8.13 17.34
N VAL A 90 -8.12 6.81 17.18
CA VAL A 90 -6.84 6.09 17.24
C VAL A 90 -6.03 6.45 16.01
N SER A 91 -4.77 6.83 16.18
CA SER A 91 -3.84 7.09 15.07
C SER A 91 -2.60 6.21 15.19
N MET A 92 -2.14 5.61 14.09
CA MET A 92 -0.93 4.79 14.16
C MET A 92 0.33 5.66 14.18
N PRO A 93 1.31 5.35 15.05
CA PRO A 93 2.64 5.94 14.92
C PRO A 93 3.24 5.53 13.58
N GLN A 94 3.75 6.50 12.83
CA GLN A 94 4.33 6.26 11.51
C GLN A 94 5.69 5.58 11.62
N LEU A 95 5.71 4.27 11.36
CA LEU A 95 6.93 3.49 11.18
C LEU A 95 7.44 3.71 9.73
N SER A 96 8.04 4.88 9.44
CA SER A 96 8.56 5.19 8.10
C SER A 96 9.86 5.99 8.05
N THR A 97 10.64 5.66 7.01
CA THR A 97 11.94 6.20 6.62
C THR A 97 11.82 7.57 5.93
N GLY A 98 12.18 8.66 6.61
CA GLY A 98 12.85 9.83 6.01
C GLY A 98 12.09 10.79 5.08
N ARG A 99 10.78 10.69 4.82
CA ARG A 99 10.00 11.76 4.14
C ARG A 99 8.85 12.26 5.00
N LYS A 100 8.65 13.59 5.04
CA LYS A 100 7.60 14.27 5.81
C LYS A 100 6.22 13.72 5.43
N MET A 101 5.59 12.98 6.33
CA MET A 101 4.27 12.39 6.13
C MET A 101 3.23 12.97 7.08
N LYS A 102 1.95 12.85 6.70
CA LYS A 102 0.79 13.37 7.44
C LYS A 102 0.28 12.29 8.41
N HIS A 103 0.06 12.65 9.68
CA HIS A 103 -0.66 11.82 10.66
C HIS A 103 -2.03 11.42 10.12
N ARG A 104 -2.50 10.23 10.47
CA ARG A 104 -3.77 9.74 9.94
C ARG A 104 -4.51 8.79 10.87
N ASN A 105 -5.78 9.07 11.02
CA ASN A 105 -6.64 8.41 11.99
C ASN A 105 -7.22 7.13 11.40
N MET A 106 -7.23 6.07 12.22
CA MET A 106 -7.95 4.83 11.96
C MET A 106 -9.45 5.04 12.17
N PRO A 107 -10.32 4.19 11.59
CA PRO A 107 -11.78 4.26 11.79
C PRO A 107 -12.22 3.76 13.19
N ILE A 108 -11.40 4.05 14.21
CA ILE A 108 -11.60 3.66 15.61
C ILE A 108 -11.70 4.96 16.41
N SER A 109 -12.89 5.24 16.91
CA SER A 109 -13.09 6.33 17.86
C SER A 109 -12.64 5.89 19.26
N ILE A 110 -12.03 6.81 20.00
CA ILE A 110 -11.56 6.59 21.37
C ILE A 110 -12.00 7.76 22.24
N LYS A 111 -12.49 7.45 23.44
CA LYS A 111 -12.95 8.45 24.42
C LYS A 111 -12.65 7.99 25.84
N ALA A 112 -12.23 8.90 26.69
CA ALA A 112 -12.27 8.69 28.15
C ALA A 112 -13.73 8.74 28.61
N VAL A 113 -14.16 7.72 29.33
CA VAL A 113 -15.47 7.66 30.00
C VAL A 113 -15.36 8.27 31.40
N ASP A 114 -14.25 7.97 32.08
CA ASP A 114 -13.86 8.49 33.39
C ASP A 114 -12.32 8.45 33.52
N GLU A 115 -11.80 8.65 34.73
CA GLU A 115 -10.36 8.72 35.03
C GLU A 115 -9.60 7.42 34.74
N HIS A 116 -10.28 6.28 34.68
CA HIS A 116 -9.65 4.97 34.46
C HIS A 116 -10.28 4.16 33.33
N THR A 117 -11.33 4.66 32.69
CA THR A 117 -12.08 3.90 31.69
C THR A 117 -11.98 4.54 30.31
N LEU A 118 -11.56 3.75 29.33
CA LEU A 118 -11.60 4.07 27.91
C LEU A 118 -12.75 3.37 27.21
N SER A 119 -13.37 4.05 26.25
CA SER A 119 -14.30 3.46 25.28
C SER A 119 -13.69 3.49 23.90
N LEU A 120 -13.70 2.35 23.22
CA LEU A 120 -13.30 2.19 21.82
C LEU A 120 -14.51 1.83 20.96
N SER A 121 -14.56 2.35 19.73
CA SER A 121 -15.58 2.00 18.73
C SER A 121 -14.99 1.97 17.33
N LEU A 122 -14.94 0.78 16.71
CA LEU A 122 -14.56 0.59 15.31
C LEU A 122 -15.82 0.65 14.44
N ASN A 123 -15.86 1.56 13.48
CA ASN A 123 -16.96 1.64 12.52
C ASN A 123 -16.75 0.65 11.37
N THR A 124 -17.44 -0.50 11.41
CA THR A 124 -17.25 -1.58 10.43
C THR A 124 -17.51 -1.12 8.99
N ALA A 125 -18.56 -0.33 8.73
CA ALA A 125 -18.87 0.16 7.39
C ALA A 125 -17.77 1.09 6.84
N ARG A 126 -17.22 1.96 7.69
CA ARG A 126 -16.08 2.83 7.34
C ARG A 126 -14.84 1.98 7.08
N THR A 127 -14.52 1.02 7.95
CA THR A 127 -13.38 0.11 7.79
C THR A 127 -13.48 -0.69 6.49
N LEU A 128 -14.63 -1.31 6.21
CA LEU A 128 -14.83 -2.09 4.99
C LEU A 128 -14.72 -1.22 3.75
N LYS A 129 -15.28 0.00 3.78
CA LYS A 129 -15.13 0.95 2.68
C LYS A 129 -13.67 1.34 2.47
N GLU A 130 -12.92 1.58 3.55
CA GLU A 130 -11.52 1.96 3.49
C GLU A 130 -10.65 0.81 2.97
N LEU A 131 -10.88 -0.41 3.43
CA LEU A 131 -10.24 -1.62 2.88
C LEU A 131 -10.63 -1.84 1.41
N LYS A 132 -11.91 -1.65 1.04
CA LYS A 132 -12.39 -1.77 -0.34
C LYS A 132 -11.76 -0.73 -1.26
N ASP A 133 -11.76 0.55 -0.86
CA ASP A 133 -11.13 1.62 -1.63
C ASP A 133 -9.61 1.40 -1.77
N TYR A 134 -9.00 0.64 -0.85
CA TYR A 134 -7.58 0.28 -0.88
C TYR A 134 -7.28 -0.90 -1.80
N PHE A 135 -7.97 -2.03 -1.62
CA PHE A 135 -7.76 -3.24 -2.43
C PHE A 135 -8.39 -3.14 -3.82
N LEU A 136 -9.44 -2.33 -3.97
CA LEU A 136 -10.17 -2.08 -5.21
C LEU A 136 -10.29 -0.57 -5.49
N PRO A 137 -9.17 0.10 -5.83
CA PRO A 137 -9.18 1.52 -6.17
C PRO A 137 -10.18 1.87 -7.28
N LYS A 138 -10.85 3.02 -7.15
CA LYS A 138 -11.92 3.45 -8.07
C LYS A 138 -11.42 3.85 -9.45
N ASP A 139 -10.14 4.13 -9.57
CA ASP A 139 -9.39 4.47 -10.78
C ASP A 139 -8.92 3.24 -11.56
N ASN A 140 -9.03 2.03 -11.00
CA ASN A 140 -8.81 0.80 -11.73
C ASN A 140 -9.95 0.53 -12.73
N ASN A 141 -9.60 0.10 -13.95
CA ASN A 141 -10.59 -0.34 -14.92
C ASN A 141 -11.34 -1.61 -14.42
N SER A 142 -12.51 -1.88 -14.99
CA SER A 142 -13.38 -2.99 -14.56
C SER A 142 -12.69 -4.36 -14.62
N SER A 143 -11.80 -4.57 -15.59
CA SER A 143 -11.00 -5.79 -15.71
C SER A 143 -10.02 -5.97 -14.55
N MET A 144 -9.30 -4.91 -14.18
CA MET A 144 -8.36 -4.92 -13.04
C MET A 144 -9.08 -5.07 -11.71
N GLN A 145 -10.25 -4.45 -11.56
CA GLN A 145 -11.10 -4.66 -10.38
C GLN A 145 -11.57 -6.11 -10.30
N GLY A 146 -11.98 -6.73 -11.42
CA GLY A 146 -12.36 -8.14 -11.47
C GLY A 146 -11.24 -9.07 -11.02
N VAL A 147 -10.02 -8.86 -11.54
CA VAL A 147 -8.82 -9.62 -11.18
C VAL A 147 -8.45 -9.46 -9.71
N MET A 148 -8.42 -8.23 -9.19
CA MET A 148 -8.12 -7.98 -7.78
C MET A 148 -9.16 -8.63 -6.87
N LEU A 149 -10.43 -8.59 -7.26
CA LEU A 149 -11.51 -9.18 -6.49
C LEU A 149 -11.46 -10.72 -6.52
N GLU A 150 -11.02 -11.33 -7.62
CA GLU A 150 -10.76 -12.77 -7.73
C GLU A 150 -9.54 -13.21 -6.90
N LEU A 151 -8.45 -12.43 -6.94
CA LEU A 151 -7.28 -12.64 -6.09
C LEU A 151 -7.66 -12.55 -4.61
N LEU A 152 -8.38 -11.50 -4.21
CA LEU A 152 -8.90 -11.38 -2.85
C LEU A 152 -9.78 -12.59 -2.50
N ARG A 153 -10.64 -13.08 -3.41
CA ARG A 153 -11.47 -14.26 -3.12
C ARG A 153 -10.65 -15.53 -2.89
N ARG A 154 -9.61 -15.73 -3.70
CA ARG A 154 -8.74 -16.90 -3.62
C ARG A 154 -7.88 -16.89 -2.37
N GLU A 155 -7.39 -15.71 -2.00
CA GLU A 155 -6.37 -15.54 -0.96
C GLU A 155 -6.95 -15.08 0.38
N ALA A 156 -8.20 -14.59 0.43
CA ALA A 156 -8.80 -14.10 1.67
C ALA A 156 -8.90 -15.17 2.75
N GLY A 157 -8.96 -16.47 2.39
CA GLY A 157 -8.90 -17.59 3.33
C GLY A 157 -9.61 -17.32 4.67
N GLU A 158 -8.89 -17.54 5.76
CA GLU A 158 -9.27 -17.09 7.12
C GLU A 158 -8.57 -15.78 7.53
N GLY A 159 -7.84 -15.14 6.60
CA GLY A 159 -7.07 -13.93 6.86
C GLY A 159 -7.95 -12.68 7.01
N GLY A 160 -7.41 -11.68 7.71
CA GLY A 160 -8.11 -10.42 7.88
C GLY A 160 -7.28 -9.35 8.59
N LEU A 161 -7.98 -8.29 8.97
CA LEU A 161 -7.45 -7.25 9.84
C LEU A 161 -7.83 -7.58 11.27
N THR A 162 -6.84 -7.89 12.09
CA THR A 162 -6.99 -8.04 13.54
C THR A 162 -6.49 -6.77 14.23
N LEU A 163 -7.33 -6.17 15.06
CA LEU A 163 -6.97 -5.05 15.91
C LEU A 163 -7.07 -5.51 17.37
N GLU A 164 -5.93 -5.63 18.05
CA GLU A 164 -5.86 -6.03 19.44
C GLU A 164 -5.55 -4.83 20.33
N PHE A 165 -6.31 -4.66 21.41
CA PHE A 165 -6.06 -3.65 22.44
C PHE A 165 -5.80 -4.35 23.77
N VAL A 166 -4.64 -4.11 24.37
CA VAL A 166 -4.27 -4.58 25.70
C VAL A 166 -4.43 -3.45 26.70
N ALA A 167 -5.07 -3.74 27.82
CA ALA A 167 -5.33 -2.81 28.91
C ALA A 167 -5.10 -3.50 30.26
N ASP A 168 -5.34 -2.79 31.37
CA ASP A 168 -5.29 -3.42 32.69
C ASP A 168 -6.41 -4.47 32.84
N LYS A 169 -7.60 -4.19 32.27
CA LYS A 169 -8.76 -5.09 32.26
C LYS A 169 -9.75 -4.72 31.15
N VAL A 170 -10.40 -5.71 30.55
CA VAL A 170 -11.56 -5.53 29.67
C VAL A 170 -12.84 -5.55 30.50
N LEU A 171 -13.57 -4.44 30.52
CA LEU A 171 -14.83 -4.32 31.28
C LEU A 171 -16.03 -4.87 30.51
N SER A 172 -16.07 -4.63 29.20
CA SER A 172 -17.11 -5.14 28.30
C SER A 172 -16.66 -5.04 26.85
N SER A 173 -17.05 -5.99 26.00
CA SER A 173 -16.87 -5.87 24.56
C SER A 173 -17.86 -6.75 23.79
N ASN A 174 -18.12 -6.41 22.53
CA ASN A 174 -18.72 -7.31 21.54
C ASN A 174 -17.68 -7.92 20.56
N GLY A 175 -16.39 -7.69 20.80
CA GLY A 175 -15.27 -8.40 20.18
C GLY A 175 -14.83 -9.61 21.01
N GLU A 176 -13.76 -10.27 20.59
CA GLU A 176 -13.20 -11.41 21.31
C GLU A 176 -12.36 -10.93 22.50
N ILE A 177 -12.62 -11.43 23.69
CA ILE A 177 -11.86 -11.10 24.89
C ILE A 177 -10.80 -12.19 25.12
N GLY A 178 -9.55 -11.80 25.32
CA GLY A 178 -8.46 -12.71 25.65
C GLY A 178 -8.71 -13.47 26.95
N ALA A 179 -8.13 -14.66 27.08
CA ALA A 179 -8.35 -15.54 28.23
C ALA A 179 -7.90 -14.92 29.57
N ASP A 180 -6.96 -13.97 29.53
CA ASP A 180 -6.49 -13.22 30.69
C ASP A 180 -7.43 -12.07 31.10
N GLY A 181 -8.46 -11.79 30.30
CA GLY A 181 -9.39 -10.68 30.50
C GLY A 181 -8.76 -9.30 30.30
N LYS A 182 -7.58 -9.21 29.69
CA LYS A 182 -6.82 -7.96 29.53
C LYS A 182 -6.73 -7.46 28.10
N SER A 183 -6.95 -8.34 27.12
CA SER A 183 -6.97 -7.97 25.71
C SER A 183 -8.35 -8.12 25.09
N VAL A 184 -8.63 -7.26 24.11
CA VAL A 184 -9.80 -7.38 23.23
C VAL A 184 -9.36 -7.34 21.78
N ARG A 185 -9.95 -8.20 20.94
CA ARG A 185 -9.68 -8.27 19.50
C ARG A 185 -10.91 -7.91 18.69
N PHE A 186 -10.72 -7.01 17.73
CA PHE A 186 -11.67 -6.75 16.66
C PHE A 186 -11.13 -7.39 15.38
N PHE A 187 -11.83 -8.40 14.88
CA PHE A 187 -11.45 -9.10 13.66
C PHE A 187 -12.38 -8.72 12.51
N VAL A 188 -11.78 -8.20 11.43
CA VAL A 188 -12.48 -7.91 10.17
C VAL A 188 -11.93 -8.84 9.11
N PRO A 189 -12.63 -9.94 8.78
CA PRO A 189 -12.17 -10.90 7.77
C PRO A 189 -12.12 -10.22 6.41
N LEU A 190 -11.12 -10.54 5.60
CA LEU A 190 -10.96 -9.96 4.28
C LEU A 190 -12.13 -10.33 3.35
N THR A 191 -12.75 -11.49 3.58
CA THR A 191 -13.97 -11.92 2.87
C THR A 191 -15.12 -10.93 3.02
N ALA A 192 -15.19 -10.13 4.09
CA ALA A 192 -16.23 -9.12 4.29
C ALA A 192 -16.06 -7.89 3.38
N VAL A 193 -14.85 -7.65 2.85
CA VAL A 193 -14.60 -6.61 1.83
C VAL A 193 -15.20 -7.01 0.49
N ILE A 194 -15.24 -8.31 0.22
CA ILE A 194 -15.67 -8.91 -1.04
C ILE A 194 -17.18 -9.20 -1.01
N ASN A 195 -17.66 -9.75 0.10
CA ASN A 195 -19.05 -10.10 0.31
C ASN A 195 -19.61 -9.30 1.50
N GLU A 196 -20.38 -8.26 1.19
CA GLU A 196 -21.04 -7.40 2.17
C GLU A 196 -22.16 -8.14 2.94
N GLN A 197 -22.45 -9.41 2.62
CA GLN A 197 -23.40 -10.26 3.34
C GLN A 197 -22.80 -10.93 4.60
N ASN A 198 -21.50 -10.76 4.86
CA ASN A 198 -20.89 -11.25 6.09
C ASN A 198 -21.52 -10.56 7.32
N GLN A 199 -21.95 -11.35 8.29
CA GLN A 199 -22.60 -10.89 9.53
C GLN A 199 -21.59 -10.25 10.51
N LEU A 200 -20.90 -9.20 10.09
CA LEU A 200 -20.13 -8.38 11.01
C LEU A 200 -21.07 -7.44 11.77
N PRO A 201 -20.81 -7.16 13.05
CA PRO A 201 -21.57 -6.13 13.76
C PRO A 201 -21.36 -4.79 13.06
N ALA A 202 -22.38 -3.92 13.08
CA ALA A 202 -22.27 -2.57 12.51
C ALA A 202 -21.09 -1.77 13.13
N GLN A 203 -20.79 -2.05 14.40
CA GLN A 203 -19.63 -1.52 15.11
C GLN A 203 -19.07 -2.57 16.06
N PHE A 204 -17.75 -2.64 16.17
CA PHE A 204 -17.11 -3.26 17.32
C PHE A 204 -16.91 -2.21 18.40
N THR A 205 -17.16 -2.58 19.66
CA THR A 205 -17.04 -1.69 20.82
C THR A 205 -16.35 -2.40 21.97
N ALA A 206 -15.58 -1.65 22.75
CA ALA A 206 -14.98 -2.13 23.98
C ALA A 206 -14.94 -1.02 25.03
N LYS A 207 -15.09 -1.40 26.30
CA LYS A 207 -14.74 -0.58 27.46
C LYS A 207 -13.58 -1.23 28.18
N LEU A 208 -12.52 -0.46 28.40
CA LEU A 208 -11.25 -0.93 28.92
C LEU A 208 -10.88 -0.11 30.16
N GLU A 209 -10.41 -0.78 31.20
CA GLU A 209 -9.79 -0.17 32.36
C GLU A 209 -8.30 0.07 32.05
N VAL A 210 -7.86 1.31 32.19
CA VAL A 210 -6.46 1.75 32.04
C VAL A 210 -6.11 2.62 33.24
N ASN A 211 -5.30 2.09 34.15
CA ASN A 211 -4.97 2.73 35.41
C ASN A 211 -4.12 4.00 35.23
N ASN A 212 -3.28 4.01 34.20
CA ASN A 212 -2.36 5.10 33.89
C ASN A 212 -2.88 5.97 32.73
N MET A 213 -4.12 6.45 32.84
CA MET A 213 -4.68 7.38 31.87
C MET A 213 -3.96 8.74 31.91
N PRO A 214 -3.56 9.31 30.77
CA PRO A 214 -2.98 10.64 30.75
C PRO A 214 -4.05 11.65 31.16
N THR A 215 -3.74 12.48 32.16
CA THR A 215 -4.60 13.59 32.55
C THR A 215 -4.72 14.54 31.37
N ALA A 216 -5.94 14.75 30.86
CA ALA A 216 -6.14 15.66 29.73
C ALA A 216 -5.52 17.02 30.07
N ALA A 217 -4.55 17.47 29.26
CA ALA A 217 -4.05 18.83 29.38
C ALA A 217 -5.23 19.78 29.14
N PRO A 218 -5.49 20.76 30.02
CA PRO A 218 -6.58 21.70 29.82
C PRO A 218 -6.38 22.40 28.47
N GLN A 219 -7.35 22.25 27.57
CA GLN A 219 -7.35 22.99 26.32
C GLN A 219 -7.42 24.48 26.66
N SER A 220 -6.33 25.20 26.42
CA SER A 220 -6.34 26.66 26.50
C SER A 220 -7.25 27.19 25.40
N VAL A 221 -8.43 27.65 25.80
CA VAL A 221 -9.37 28.36 24.93
C VAL A 221 -8.78 29.74 24.65
N ASP A 222 -7.87 29.85 23.70
CA ASP A 222 -7.42 31.14 23.20
C ASP A 222 -8.42 31.69 22.17
N ASN A 223 -9.43 32.36 22.72
CA ASN A 223 -10.28 33.30 22.00
C ASN A 223 -9.46 34.54 21.60
N HIS A 224 -8.80 34.52 20.44
CA HIS A 224 -8.35 35.75 19.78
C HIS A 224 -8.93 35.85 18.36
N SER A 225 -10.12 36.45 18.32
CA SER A 225 -10.62 37.18 17.16
C SER A 225 -9.73 38.40 16.91
N VAL A 226 -9.00 38.42 15.80
CA VAL A 226 -8.52 39.69 15.22
C VAL A 226 -8.92 39.76 13.76
N SER A 227 -9.49 40.92 13.47
CA SER A 227 -10.18 41.36 12.28
C SER A 227 -9.26 41.58 11.08
N ALA A 228 -9.93 41.72 9.94
CA ALA A 228 -9.44 41.85 8.58
C ALA A 228 -8.42 42.98 8.33
N ASN A 229 -7.48 42.73 7.40
CA ASN A 229 -7.31 43.49 6.16
C ASN A 229 -6.01 43.06 5.45
N ASN A 230 -6.09 42.48 4.25
CA ASN A 230 -5.53 43.15 3.08
C ASN A 230 -5.91 42.47 1.76
N LYS A 231 -6.38 43.29 0.82
CA LYS A 231 -6.58 42.96 -0.60
C LYS A 231 -5.22 42.97 -1.31
N SER A 232 -4.92 41.93 -2.06
CA SER A 232 -4.34 42.05 -3.42
C SER A 232 -4.28 40.66 -4.09
N ASN A 233 -4.72 40.63 -5.33
CA ASN A 233 -4.70 39.52 -6.29
C ASN A 233 -4.52 40.20 -7.66
N PRO A 234 -4.19 39.51 -8.78
CA PRO A 234 -3.37 38.32 -9.03
C PRO A 234 -2.21 38.64 -9.99
N GLN A 235 -1.23 37.74 -10.15
CA GLN A 235 -0.68 37.30 -11.45
C GLN A 235 0.60 36.49 -11.22
N GLY A 236 0.62 35.26 -11.73
CA GLY A 236 1.76 34.36 -11.63
C GLY A 236 1.37 32.96 -12.09
N ALA A 237 1.12 32.82 -13.39
CA ALA A 237 1.04 31.51 -14.03
C ALA A 237 2.39 30.79 -13.81
N LEU A 238 2.37 29.67 -13.11
CA LEU A 238 3.52 28.76 -13.03
C LEU A 238 3.43 27.79 -14.20
N THR A 239 4.12 28.14 -15.28
CA THR A 239 4.66 27.17 -16.22
C THR A 239 5.70 26.29 -15.51
N PRO A 240 5.75 24.97 -15.74
CA PRO A 240 6.87 24.15 -15.30
C PRO A 240 8.12 24.61 -16.04
N ARG A 241 9.08 25.18 -15.30
CA ARG A 241 10.44 25.40 -15.80
C ARG A 241 11.10 24.04 -15.99
N TYR A 242 11.32 23.67 -17.24
CA TYR A 242 12.36 22.71 -17.60
C TYR A 242 13.70 23.30 -17.13
N LEU A 243 14.38 22.59 -16.24
CA LEU A 243 15.78 22.83 -15.96
C LEU A 243 16.58 22.24 -17.13
N SER A 244 16.94 23.12 -18.07
CA SER A 244 18.01 22.86 -19.04
C SER A 244 19.35 23.07 -18.34
N GLY A 245 20.14 22.00 -18.18
CA GLY A 245 21.54 22.10 -17.78
C GLY A 245 22.15 20.75 -17.37
N GLY A 246 22.91 20.13 -18.28
CA GLY A 246 23.98 19.17 -17.98
C GLY A 246 23.61 17.69 -17.96
N ASP A 247 23.87 16.99 -19.07
CA ASP A 247 24.37 15.61 -19.29
C ASP A 247 24.00 14.41 -18.39
N GLU A 248 23.07 14.52 -17.46
CA GLU A 248 22.48 13.37 -16.79
C GLU A 248 21.02 13.24 -17.20
N ALA A 249 20.75 12.40 -18.21
CA ALA A 249 19.40 12.00 -18.53
C ALA A 249 18.74 11.45 -17.25
N GLY A 250 17.62 12.05 -16.84
CA GLY A 250 16.93 11.68 -15.63
C GLY A 250 16.63 10.18 -15.62
N GLN A 251 16.97 9.50 -14.53
CA GLN A 251 16.70 8.07 -14.41
C GLN A 251 15.18 7.84 -14.22
N LEU A 252 14.64 6.79 -14.83
CA LEU A 252 13.29 6.34 -14.57
C LEU A 252 13.17 5.91 -13.09
N VAL A 253 12.46 6.69 -12.28
CA VAL A 253 12.31 6.45 -10.82
C VAL A 253 10.91 5.98 -10.40
N ALA A 254 9.95 5.96 -11.34
CA ALA A 254 8.57 5.56 -11.12
C ALA A 254 8.05 4.76 -12.32
N PRO A 255 6.94 4.00 -12.17
CA PRO A 255 6.32 3.30 -13.29
C PRO A 255 5.94 4.26 -14.43
N TYR A 256 6.14 3.82 -15.67
CA TYR A 256 5.85 4.59 -16.87
C TYR A 256 4.99 3.78 -17.83
N ALA A 257 3.81 4.31 -18.15
CA ALA A 257 2.96 3.75 -19.19
C ALA A 257 3.40 4.28 -20.55
N VAL A 258 3.70 3.38 -21.49
CA VAL A 258 4.09 3.76 -22.86
C VAL A 258 2.88 4.37 -23.57
N GLN A 259 2.93 5.67 -23.82
CA GLN A 259 1.84 6.42 -24.45
C GLN A 259 1.96 6.50 -25.97
N ASP A 260 3.18 6.39 -26.50
CA ASP A 260 3.42 6.49 -27.93
C ASP A 260 2.89 5.25 -28.68
N ALA A 261 1.95 5.46 -29.59
CA ALA A 261 1.27 4.40 -30.30
C ALA A 261 2.21 3.59 -31.22
N GLN A 262 3.23 4.24 -31.79
CA GLN A 262 4.19 3.58 -32.66
C GLN A 262 5.13 2.66 -31.87
N GLN A 263 5.63 3.12 -30.73
CA GLN A 263 6.44 2.32 -29.80
C GLN A 263 5.63 1.14 -29.24
N LYS A 264 4.39 1.41 -28.84
CA LYS A 264 3.46 0.38 -28.36
C LYS A 264 3.27 -0.72 -29.41
N GLN A 265 2.97 -0.33 -30.66
CA GLN A 265 2.79 -1.30 -31.75
C GLN A 265 4.08 -2.06 -32.08
N ALA A 266 5.25 -1.40 -32.06
CA ALA A 266 6.54 -2.05 -32.29
C ALA A 266 6.82 -3.14 -31.26
N LEU A 267 6.57 -2.86 -29.97
CA LEU A 267 6.72 -3.83 -28.89
C LEU A 267 5.70 -4.97 -29.00
N LEU A 268 4.44 -4.69 -29.33
CA LEU A 268 3.42 -5.73 -29.52
C LEU A 268 3.73 -6.65 -30.72
N ASN A 269 4.29 -6.10 -31.79
CA ASN A 269 4.73 -6.90 -32.94
C ASN A 269 5.95 -7.77 -32.60
N ALA A 270 6.85 -7.26 -31.76
CA ALA A 270 8.06 -7.95 -31.37
C ALA A 270 7.82 -9.02 -30.29
N PHE A 271 6.84 -8.77 -29.43
CA PHE A 271 6.41 -9.68 -28.38
C PHE A 271 4.97 -10.09 -28.64
N ALA A 272 4.80 -11.02 -29.58
CA ALA A 272 3.50 -11.61 -29.88
C ALA A 272 2.88 -12.11 -28.57
N THR A 273 1.81 -11.47 -28.11
CA THR A 273 1.15 -11.89 -26.87
C THR A 273 0.55 -13.28 -27.11
N PRO A 274 0.92 -14.28 -26.30
CA PRO A 274 0.30 -15.60 -26.40
C PRO A 274 -1.20 -15.47 -26.05
N ALA A 275 -1.99 -16.44 -26.53
CA ALA A 275 -3.45 -16.40 -26.65
C ALA A 275 -4.24 -15.65 -25.56
N ALA A 276 -5.43 -15.18 -25.92
CA ALA A 276 -6.39 -14.51 -25.04
C ALA A 276 -6.43 -15.22 -23.67
N GLN A 277 -6.02 -14.52 -22.60
CA GLN A 277 -5.82 -14.96 -21.19
C GLN A 277 -4.37 -14.98 -20.66
N GLN A 278 -3.36 -14.51 -21.40
CA GLN A 278 -1.99 -14.38 -20.88
C GLN A 278 -1.51 -12.92 -20.80
N TRP A 279 -0.71 -12.58 -19.79
CA TRP A 279 0.05 -11.32 -19.73
C TRP A 279 1.52 -11.67 -19.92
N LEU A 280 2.27 -10.82 -20.60
CA LEU A 280 3.69 -11.07 -20.81
C LEU A 280 4.51 -10.15 -19.89
N VAL A 281 5.29 -10.77 -19.00
CA VAL A 281 6.19 -10.05 -18.11
C VAL A 281 7.63 -10.30 -18.55
N LEU A 282 8.34 -9.22 -18.82
CA LEU A 282 9.69 -9.21 -19.37
C LEU A 282 10.61 -8.52 -18.37
N ASN A 283 11.66 -9.20 -17.94
CA ASN A 283 12.78 -8.55 -17.26
C ASN A 283 13.79 -8.14 -18.33
N VAL A 284 13.94 -6.82 -18.51
CA VAL A 284 14.81 -6.25 -19.53
C VAL A 284 16.01 -5.60 -18.85
N LYS A 285 17.21 -5.98 -19.28
CA LYS A 285 18.47 -5.39 -18.85
C LYS A 285 19.29 -4.95 -20.04
N LEU A 286 19.66 -3.68 -20.06
CA LEU A 286 20.58 -3.08 -21.02
C LEU A 286 21.98 -3.06 -20.40
N ALA A 287 22.97 -3.62 -21.09
CA ALA A 287 24.37 -3.37 -20.73
C ALA A 287 24.74 -1.94 -21.13
N VAL A 288 25.74 -1.37 -20.45
CA VAL A 288 26.10 0.06 -20.46
C VAL A 288 26.66 0.53 -21.81
N ASN A 289 26.85 -0.36 -22.78
CA ASN A 289 27.41 -0.03 -24.09
C ASN A 289 26.32 -0.26 -25.14
N ASP A 290 25.88 0.79 -25.85
CA ASP A 290 24.69 0.86 -26.73
C ASP A 290 24.67 -0.06 -27.98
N ALA A 291 25.32 -1.22 -27.96
CA ALA A 291 25.26 -2.22 -29.02
C ALA A 291 24.01 -3.12 -28.88
N LEU A 292 23.40 -3.51 -30.01
CA LEU A 292 22.24 -4.43 -30.06
C LEU A 292 22.48 -5.77 -29.35
N ASP A 293 23.73 -6.23 -29.30
CA ASP A 293 24.14 -7.47 -28.63
C ASP A 293 24.11 -7.39 -27.09
N ASN A 294 23.84 -6.20 -26.54
CA ASN A 294 23.89 -5.93 -25.10
C ASN A 294 22.52 -5.80 -24.42
N VAL A 295 21.43 -6.14 -25.13
CA VAL A 295 20.08 -6.19 -24.56
C VAL A 295 19.75 -7.62 -24.11
N SER A 296 19.74 -7.85 -22.80
CA SER A 296 19.26 -9.11 -22.21
C SER A 296 17.78 -9.00 -21.92
N ILE A 297 17.00 -9.96 -22.43
CA ILE A 297 15.55 -10.04 -22.22
C ILE A 297 15.25 -11.42 -21.65
N ASP A 298 14.87 -11.47 -20.38
CA ASP A 298 14.34 -12.67 -19.75
C ASP A 298 12.81 -12.56 -19.75
N ALA A 299 12.15 -13.43 -20.52
CA ALA A 299 10.72 -13.35 -20.76
C ALA A 299 9.95 -14.49 -20.09
N VAL A 300 8.85 -14.16 -19.40
CA VAL A 300 7.94 -15.13 -18.80
C VAL A 300 6.51 -14.75 -19.17
N ALA A 301 5.76 -15.68 -19.76
CA ALA A 301 4.33 -15.50 -19.94
C ALA A 301 3.63 -15.90 -18.65
N MET A 302 2.88 -14.97 -18.08
CA MET A 302 2.04 -15.24 -16.92
C MET A 302 0.64 -15.60 -17.40
N THR A 303 0.14 -16.74 -16.94
CA THR A 303 -1.23 -17.20 -17.21
C THR A 303 -2.02 -17.24 -15.92
N MET A 304 -3.34 -17.33 -16.02
CA MET A 304 -4.21 -17.55 -14.84
C MET A 304 -3.84 -18.81 -14.04
N ASN A 305 -3.16 -19.78 -14.67
CA ASN A 305 -2.77 -21.06 -14.05
C ASN A 305 -1.28 -21.10 -13.62
N GLY A 306 -0.59 -19.95 -13.63
CA GLY A 306 0.82 -19.82 -13.27
C GLY A 306 1.73 -19.41 -14.41
N ASP A 307 3.03 -19.39 -14.12
CA ASP A 307 4.08 -19.00 -15.05
C ASP A 307 4.28 -20.08 -16.12
N VAL A 308 4.21 -19.67 -17.38
CA VAL A 308 4.54 -20.51 -18.54
C VAL A 308 5.79 -19.93 -19.17
N SER A 309 6.77 -20.79 -19.43
CA SER A 309 7.98 -20.39 -20.16
C SER A 309 7.57 -19.79 -21.50
N TYR A 310 8.00 -18.56 -21.76
CA TYR A 310 7.75 -17.87 -23.01
C TYR A 310 9.04 -17.76 -23.81
N GLN A 311 9.01 -18.30 -25.01
CA GLN A 311 10.10 -18.17 -25.97
C GLN A 311 9.80 -16.97 -26.87
N VAL A 312 10.68 -15.98 -26.84
CA VAL A 312 10.60 -14.84 -27.76
C VAL A 312 10.86 -15.34 -29.18
N ALA A 313 9.84 -15.30 -30.04
CA ALA A 313 9.91 -15.89 -31.39
C ALA A 313 10.99 -15.24 -32.28
N ASP A 314 11.13 -13.92 -32.19
CA ASP A 314 12.17 -13.15 -32.89
C ASP A 314 12.93 -12.27 -31.88
N ALA A 315 13.99 -12.84 -31.30
CA ALA A 315 14.81 -12.14 -30.32
C ALA A 315 15.49 -10.89 -30.89
N ALA A 316 15.80 -10.84 -32.20
CA ALA A 316 16.45 -9.69 -32.81
C ALA A 316 15.47 -8.51 -32.91
N ASN A 317 14.25 -8.76 -33.41
CA ASN A 317 13.18 -7.76 -33.47
C ASN A 317 12.79 -7.27 -32.06
N ALA A 318 12.69 -8.17 -31.08
CA ALA A 318 12.45 -7.84 -29.68
C ALA A 318 13.50 -6.88 -29.09
N ARG A 319 14.80 -7.19 -29.28
CA ARG A 319 15.89 -6.32 -28.82
C ARG A 319 15.85 -4.96 -29.50
N GLN A 320 15.56 -4.92 -30.80
CA GLN A 320 15.46 -3.67 -31.56
C GLN A 320 14.29 -2.79 -31.07
N ALA A 321 13.11 -3.36 -30.83
CA ALA A 321 11.96 -2.63 -30.31
C ALA A 321 12.22 -2.07 -28.90
N VAL A 322 12.87 -2.86 -28.04
CA VAL A 322 13.27 -2.44 -26.69
C VAL A 322 14.30 -1.30 -26.75
N LEU A 323 15.28 -1.39 -27.64
CA LEU A 323 16.30 -0.34 -27.81
C LEU A 323 15.68 0.96 -28.33
N GLN A 324 14.76 0.88 -29.29
CA GLN A 324 14.03 2.05 -29.80
C GLN A 324 13.22 2.74 -28.70
N LEU A 325 12.54 1.95 -27.84
CA LEU A 325 11.82 2.48 -26.69
C LEU A 325 12.78 3.21 -25.73
N GLN A 326 13.92 2.59 -25.38
CA GLN A 326 14.88 3.21 -24.47
C GLN A 326 15.46 4.50 -25.05
N GLN A 327 15.81 4.53 -26.33
CA GLN A 327 16.35 5.72 -26.98
C GLN A 327 15.33 6.87 -26.95
N ALA A 328 14.07 6.56 -27.26
CA ALA A 328 13.01 7.56 -27.24
C ALA A 328 12.72 8.07 -25.82
N MET A 329 12.74 7.22 -24.80
CA MET A 329 12.58 7.64 -23.41
C MET A 329 13.78 8.43 -22.90
N THR A 330 15.00 8.05 -23.26
CA THR A 330 16.22 8.81 -22.93
C THR A 330 16.17 10.20 -23.54
N ALA A 331 15.70 10.34 -24.79
CA ALA A 331 15.48 11.65 -25.42
C ALA A 331 14.43 12.51 -24.68
N GLN A 332 13.54 11.88 -23.91
CA GLN A 332 12.56 12.54 -23.02
C GLN A 332 13.09 12.76 -21.59
N GLY A 333 14.35 12.42 -21.31
CA GLY A 333 14.94 12.52 -19.97
C GLY A 333 14.48 11.43 -19.00
N LEU A 334 14.10 10.26 -19.52
CA LEU A 334 13.65 9.07 -18.78
C LEU A 334 14.55 7.86 -19.09
N ALA A 335 15.85 7.99 -18.87
CA ALA A 335 16.81 6.92 -19.11
C ALA A 335 16.61 5.75 -18.13
N TRP A 336 16.87 4.53 -18.58
CA TRP A 336 16.84 3.34 -17.74
C TRP A 336 17.81 2.26 -18.22
N HIS A 337 18.29 1.44 -17.29
CA HIS A 337 19.20 0.32 -17.56
C HIS A 337 18.56 -1.04 -17.27
N LYS A 338 17.62 -1.09 -16.32
CA LYS A 338 16.91 -2.31 -15.96
C LYS A 338 15.46 -1.98 -15.64
N VAL A 339 14.55 -2.63 -16.35
CA VAL A 339 13.11 -2.45 -16.17
C VAL A 339 12.41 -3.80 -16.21
N LYS A 340 11.31 -3.88 -15.48
CA LYS A 340 10.30 -4.91 -15.68
C LYS A 340 9.25 -4.32 -16.60
N MET A 341 9.11 -4.90 -17.79
CA MET A 341 8.12 -4.52 -18.78
C MET A 341 6.95 -5.49 -18.72
N THR A 342 5.74 -4.98 -18.53
CA THR A 342 4.51 -5.77 -18.55
C THR A 342 3.70 -5.39 -19.78
N ILE A 343 3.44 -6.36 -20.64
CA ILE A 343 2.58 -6.21 -21.82
C ILE A 343 1.24 -6.88 -21.50
N MET A 344 0.20 -6.06 -21.43
CA MET A 344 -1.17 -6.48 -21.12
C MET A 344 -1.90 -6.95 -22.39
N GLN A 345 -2.98 -7.72 -22.22
CA GLN A 345 -3.84 -8.16 -23.33
C GLN A 345 -4.52 -7.01 -24.07
N THR A 346 -4.76 -5.90 -23.38
CA THR A 346 -5.29 -4.66 -23.97
C THR A 346 -4.27 -3.98 -24.90
N GLY A 347 -3.06 -4.51 -24.96
CA GLY A 347 -1.91 -3.93 -25.65
C GLY A 347 -1.16 -2.92 -24.79
N ASP A 348 -1.67 -2.54 -23.61
CA ASP A 348 -1.00 -1.57 -22.73
C ASP A 348 0.34 -2.09 -22.22
N ILE A 349 1.32 -1.20 -22.17
CA ILE A 349 2.69 -1.51 -21.80
C ILE A 349 3.11 -0.64 -20.63
N LEU A 350 3.49 -1.29 -19.53
CA LEU A 350 3.97 -0.63 -18.32
C LEU A 350 5.44 -0.99 -18.07
N LEU A 351 6.26 0.03 -17.82
CA LEU A 351 7.65 -0.11 -17.41
C LEU A 351 7.79 0.20 -15.94
N GLU A 352 8.35 -0.72 -15.17
CA GLU A 352 8.67 -0.52 -13.76
C GLU A 352 10.19 -0.54 -13.59
N PRO A 353 10.80 0.50 -12.99
CA PRO A 353 12.24 0.53 -12.79
C PRO A 353 12.68 -0.57 -11.80
N VAL A 354 13.72 -1.32 -12.16
CA VAL A 354 14.29 -2.36 -11.30
C VAL A 354 15.61 -1.86 -10.75
N LYS A 355 15.59 -1.43 -9.48
CA LYS A 355 16.81 -1.07 -8.72
C LYS A 355 17.74 -2.25 -8.52
#